data_AF-K1JN95-F1
#
_entry.id   AF-K1JN95-F1
#
_cell.length_a   1.000
_cell.length_b   1.000
_cell.length_c   1.000
_cell.angle_alpha   90.00
_cell.angle_beta   90.00
_cell.angle_gamma   90.00
#
_symmetry.space_group_name_H-M   'P 1'
#
loop_
_entity.id
_entity.type
_entity.pdbx_description
1 polymer ?
#
loop_
_entity_poly.entity_id
_entity_poly.type
_entity_poly.pdbx_seq_one_letter_code
_entity_poly.pdbx_strand_id
1 'polypeptide(L)'
;MATTSTKKRQEIGERLRHERERLGYTKQQIAQLLGVPIPAYERFENGDDDPGVYRLPRLAACGFDVMFIITAERHVPVAEENELLSRFRDLSQRGRASIFSTMDALERLAPNLKQEFRRRFKN
;
A
#
# COMPACT_ATOMS: atom_id res chain seq x y z
N MET A 1 19.91 24.63 4.66
CA MET A 1 19.84 23.19 4.34
C MET A 1 18.51 22.67 4.87
N ALA A 2 17.57 22.30 3.99
CA ALA A 2 16.34 21.67 4.44
C ALA A 2 16.70 20.35 5.13
N THR A 3 16.34 20.21 6.41
CA THR A 3 16.57 18.98 7.17
C THR A 3 15.91 17.81 6.42
N THR A 4 16.55 16.65 6.40
CA THR A 4 16.07 15.43 5.71
C THR A 4 14.60 15.09 6.01
N SER A 5 14.09 15.53 7.16
CA SER A 5 12.69 15.43 7.59
C SER A 5 11.69 16.21 6.73
N THR A 6 12.03 17.42 6.27
CA THR A 6 11.13 18.25 5.45
C THR A 6 10.91 17.64 4.07
N LYS A 7 11.99 17.16 3.43
CA LYS A 7 11.90 16.49 2.13
C LYS A 7 11.02 15.24 2.21
N LYS A 8 11.18 14.43 3.27
CA LYS A 8 10.38 13.23 3.48
C LYS A 8 8.88 13.54 3.68
N ARG A 9 8.55 14.63 4.37
CA ARG A 9 7.15 15.08 4.53
C ARG A 9 6.54 15.52 3.20
N GLN A 10 7.28 16.27 2.39
CA GLN A 10 6.85 16.66 1.05
C GLN A 10 6.59 15.43 0.16
N GLU A 11 7.48 14.43 0.19
CA GLU A 11 7.29 13.18 -0.55
C GLU A 11 6.04 12.40 -0.11
N ILE A 12 5.71 12.40 1.19
CA ILE A 12 4.47 11.80 1.71
C ILE A 12 3.25 12.59 1.19
N GLY A 13 3.29 13.92 1.25
CA GLY A 13 2.24 14.81 0.75
C GLY A 13 1.97 14.61 -0.74
N GLU A 14 3.02 14.48 -1.55
CA GLU A 14 2.90 14.18 -2.98
C GLU A 14 2.27 12.80 -3.23
N ARG A 15 2.57 11.78 -2.41
CA ARG A 15 1.90 10.47 -2.54
C ARG A 15 0.44 10.53 -2.13
N LEU A 16 0.09 11.30 -1.10
CA LEU A 16 -1.30 11.55 -0.72
C LEU A 16 -2.06 12.23 -1.88
N ARG A 17 -1.45 13.25 -2.50
CA ARG A 17 -1.99 13.93 -3.67
C ARG A 17 -2.18 12.97 -4.84
N HIS A 18 -1.18 12.16 -5.14
CA HIS A 18 -1.25 11.16 -6.20
C HIS A 18 -2.42 10.18 -5.99
N GLU A 19 -2.61 9.67 -4.76
CA GLU A 19 -3.75 8.79 -4.47
C GLU A 19 -5.10 9.49 -4.59
N ARG A 20 -5.20 10.75 -4.16
CA ARG A 20 -6.42 11.55 -4.35
C ARG A 20 -6.76 11.69 -5.83
N GLU A 21 -5.77 12.04 -6.65
CA GLU A 21 -5.93 12.23 -8.10
C GLU A 21 -6.25 10.91 -8.80
N ARG A 22 -5.60 9.80 -8.42
CA ARG A 22 -5.90 8.44 -8.91
C ARG A 22 -7.36 8.06 -8.68
N LEU A 23 -7.94 8.46 -7.55
CA LEU A 23 -9.33 8.18 -7.18
C LEU A 23 -10.33 9.20 -7.73
N GLY A 24 -9.87 10.26 -8.42
CA GLY A 24 -10.72 11.29 -9.01
C GLY A 24 -11.34 12.25 -7.99
N TYR A 25 -10.84 12.30 -6.76
CA TYR A 25 -11.36 13.22 -5.74
C TYR A 25 -10.82 14.64 -5.90
N THR A 26 -11.66 15.64 -5.67
CA THR A 26 -11.21 17.01 -5.40
C THR A 26 -10.72 17.14 -3.96
N LYS A 27 -9.87 18.13 -3.69
CA LYS A 27 -9.41 18.43 -2.31
C LYS A 27 -10.59 18.71 -1.37
N GLN A 28 -11.63 19.39 -1.87
CA GLN A 28 -12.83 19.69 -1.10
C GLN A 28 -13.58 18.41 -0.70
N GLN A 29 -13.76 17.47 -1.62
CA GLN A 29 -14.47 16.21 -1.35
C GLN A 29 -13.77 15.42 -0.24
N ILE A 30 -12.46 15.24 -0.34
CA ILE A 30 -11.73 14.46 0.65
C ILE A 30 -11.58 15.19 1.99
N ALA A 31 -11.41 16.52 1.99
CA ALA A 31 -11.40 17.31 3.22
C ALA A 31 -12.72 17.15 4.00
N GLN A 32 -13.86 17.21 3.29
CA GLN A 32 -15.18 16.98 3.87
C GLN A 32 -15.32 15.55 4.40
N LEU A 33 -14.89 14.55 3.63
CA LEU A 33 -14.93 13.15 4.06
C LEU A 33 -14.08 12.93 5.30
N LEU A 34 -12.92 13.57 5.42
CA LEU A 34 -12.04 13.50 6.60
C LEU A 34 -12.49 14.36 7.78
N GLY A 35 -13.51 15.21 7.60
CA GLY A 35 -13.97 16.14 8.63
C GLY A 35 -12.93 17.22 8.97
N VAL A 36 -12.17 17.67 7.97
CA VAL A 36 -11.16 18.74 8.12
C VAL A 36 -11.44 19.92 7.19
N PRO A 37 -11.03 21.14 7.55
CA PRO A 37 -11.07 22.28 6.63
C PRO A 37 -10.20 22.03 5.39
N ILE A 38 -10.60 22.57 4.24
CA ILE A 38 -9.83 22.47 2.98
C ILE A 38 -8.37 22.93 3.15
N PRO A 39 -8.08 24.07 3.82
CA PRO A 39 -6.70 24.51 4.01
C PRO A 39 -5.86 23.54 4.86
N ALA A 40 -6.49 22.78 5.76
CA ALA A 40 -5.78 21.76 6.54
C ALA A 40 -5.39 20.58 5.64
N TYR A 41 -6.31 20.14 4.77
CA TYR A 41 -6.01 19.08 3.80
C TYR A 41 -4.92 19.51 2.80
N GLU A 42 -4.92 20.77 2.36
CA GLU A 42 -3.86 21.30 1.49
C GLU A 42 -2.47 21.24 2.14
N ARG A 43 -2.37 21.57 3.43
CA ARG A 43 -1.12 21.42 4.18
C ARG A 43 -0.63 19.97 4.24
N PHE A 44 -1.54 19.00 4.25
CA PHE A 44 -1.15 17.58 4.19
C PHE A 44 -0.50 17.24 2.84
N GLU A 45 -1.11 17.65 1.73
CA GLU A 45 -0.54 17.41 0.39
C GLU A 45 0.77 18.17 0.15
N ASN A 46 0.94 19.34 0.78
CA ASN A 46 2.19 20.10 0.69
C ASN A 46 3.31 19.55 1.60
N GLY A 47 2.99 18.64 2.52
CA GLY A 47 3.92 18.14 3.54
C GLY A 47 4.20 19.13 4.67
N ASP A 48 3.37 20.16 4.82
CA ASP A 48 3.46 21.14 5.90
C ASP A 48 2.92 20.60 7.23
N ASP A 49 1.96 19.65 7.15
CA ASP A 49 1.27 19.07 8.30
C ASP A 49 0.99 17.58 8.07
N ASP A 50 0.75 16.82 9.14
CA ASP A 50 0.47 15.38 9.08
C ASP A 50 -1.04 15.12 9.22
N PRO A 51 -1.65 14.24 8.39
CA PRO A 51 -3.05 13.85 8.55
C PRO A 51 -3.37 13.27 9.93
N GLY A 52 -2.39 12.75 10.65
CA GLY A 52 -2.54 12.06 11.92
C GLY A 52 -2.99 10.61 11.74
N VAL A 53 -2.47 9.73 12.60
CA VAL A 53 -2.77 8.28 12.56
C VAL A 53 -4.27 7.98 12.59
N TYR A 54 -5.06 8.78 13.30
CA TYR A 54 -6.51 8.57 13.44
C TYR A 54 -7.32 8.89 12.18
N ARG A 55 -6.74 9.61 11.20
CA ARG A 55 -7.41 9.88 9.91
C ARG A 55 -7.08 8.83 8.85
N LEU A 56 -6.02 8.05 9.03
CA LEU A 56 -5.59 7.01 8.09
C LEU A 56 -6.66 5.93 7.84
N PRO A 57 -7.39 5.40 8.86
CA PRO A 57 -8.47 4.44 8.60
C PRO A 57 -9.56 5.01 7.70
N ARG A 58 -9.81 6.33 7.79
CA ARG A 58 -10.82 7.01 6.99
C ARG A 58 -10.34 7.27 5.56
N LEU A 59 -9.06 7.58 5.37
CA LEU A 59 -8.43 7.59 4.04
C LEU A 59 -8.53 6.21 3.37
N ALA A 60 -8.21 5.13 4.10
CA ALA A 60 -8.33 3.76 3.62
C ALA A 60 -9.78 3.43 3.22
N ALA A 61 -10.77 3.81 4.04
CA ALA A 61 -12.18 3.65 3.72
C ALA A 61 -12.62 4.44 2.48
N CYS A 62 -11.93 5.55 2.14
CA CYS A 62 -12.15 6.30 0.91
C CYS A 62 -11.44 5.70 -0.32
N GLY A 63 -10.70 4.60 -0.15
CA GLY A 63 -10.00 3.89 -1.23
C GLY A 63 -8.53 4.29 -1.43
N PHE A 64 -7.96 5.13 -0.55
CA PHE A 64 -6.54 5.49 -0.61
C PHE A 64 -5.68 4.30 -0.22
N ASP A 65 -4.60 4.07 -0.96
CA ASP A 65 -3.54 3.14 -0.54
C ASP A 65 -2.68 3.80 0.55
N VAL A 66 -3.12 3.65 1.80
CA VAL A 66 -2.44 4.20 2.97
C VAL A 66 -1.03 3.64 3.13
N MET A 67 -0.80 2.38 2.74
CA MET A 67 0.53 1.78 2.82
C MET A 67 1.47 2.49 1.85
N PHE A 68 1.07 2.65 0.59
CA PHE A 68 1.84 3.39 -0.40
C PHE A 68 2.16 4.83 0.04
N ILE A 69 1.19 5.53 0.65
CA ILE A 69 1.41 6.91 1.12
C ILE A 69 2.55 6.96 2.15
N ILE A 70 2.59 5.99 3.08
CA ILE A 70 3.55 5.99 4.19
C ILE A 70 4.90 5.39 3.77
N THR A 71 4.91 4.31 3.00
CA THR A 71 6.12 3.52 2.71
C THR A 71 6.71 3.76 1.33
N ALA A 72 5.98 4.42 0.42
CA ALA A 72 6.27 4.53 -1.01
C ALA A 72 6.22 3.20 -1.79
N GLU A 73 5.89 2.09 -1.14
CA GLU A 73 5.76 0.79 -1.77
C GLU A 73 4.29 0.55 -2.14
N ARG A 74 4.03 0.39 -3.44
CA ARG A 74 2.72 -0.09 -3.89
C ARG A 74 2.64 -1.59 -3.71
N HIS A 75 1.80 -2.05 -2.80
CA HIS A 75 1.36 -3.44 -2.82
C HIS A 75 0.19 -3.53 -3.81
N VAL A 76 0.52 -3.67 -5.10
CA VAL A 76 -0.44 -4.17 -6.08
C VAL A 76 -0.18 -5.66 -6.18
N PRO A 77 -0.97 -6.54 -5.52
CA PRO A 77 -0.88 -7.94 -5.82
C PRO A 77 -1.27 -8.08 -7.29
N VAL A 78 -0.43 -8.74 -8.08
CA VAL A 78 -0.73 -9.01 -9.49
C VAL A 78 -2.06 -9.77 -9.55
N ALA A 79 -2.83 -9.67 -10.65
CA ALA A 79 -4.18 -10.26 -10.72
C ALA A 79 -4.16 -11.74 -10.32
N GLU A 80 -3.11 -12.46 -10.72
CA GLU A 80 -2.82 -13.85 -10.39
C GLU A 80 -2.56 -14.05 -8.88
N GLU A 81 -1.87 -13.13 -8.20
CA GLU A 81 -1.62 -13.21 -6.75
C GLU A 81 -2.90 -12.96 -5.95
N ASN A 82 -3.73 -12.01 -6.38
CA ASN A 82 -5.04 -11.78 -5.77
C ASN A 82 -5.97 -12.99 -5.93
N GLU A 83 -6.00 -13.58 -7.13
CA GLU A 83 -6.78 -14.80 -7.39
C GLU A 83 -6.28 -15.98 -6.56
N LEU A 84 -4.96 -16.17 -6.49
CA LEU A 84 -4.33 -17.21 -5.66
C LEU A 84 -4.70 -17.04 -4.18
N LEU A 85 -4.60 -15.82 -3.65
CA LEU A 85 -4.95 -15.52 -2.26
C LEU A 85 -6.43 -15.73 -1.98
N SER A 86 -7.32 -15.34 -2.89
CA SER A 86 -8.76 -15.57 -2.75
C SER A 86 -9.06 -17.06 -2.69
N ARG A 87 -8.60 -17.82 -3.69
CA ARG A 87 -8.80 -19.28 -3.74
C ARG A 87 -8.21 -19.98 -2.52
N PHE A 88 -7.03 -19.55 -2.06
CA PHE A 88 -6.37 -20.12 -0.88
C PHE A 88 -7.16 -19.87 0.41
N ARG A 89 -7.76 -18.69 0.56
CA ARG A 89 -8.61 -18.36 1.73
C ARG A 89 -9.86 -19.24 1.79
N ASP A 90 -10.39 -19.64 0.64
CA ASP A 90 -11.59 -20.50 0.56
C ASP A 90 -11.29 -22.00 0.78
N LEU A 91 -10.01 -22.41 0.77
CA LEU A 91 -9.63 -23.80 1.00
C LEU A 91 -9.81 -24.25 2.46
N SER A 92 -10.15 -25.53 2.63
CA SER A 92 -10.06 -26.22 3.92
C SER A 92 -8.60 -26.30 4.41
N GLN A 93 -8.40 -26.59 5.71
CA GLN A 93 -7.06 -26.80 6.27
C GLN A 93 -6.22 -27.83 5.49
N ARG A 94 -6.84 -28.94 5.06
CA ARG A 94 -6.16 -29.95 4.24
C ARG A 94 -5.75 -29.38 2.88
N GLY A 95 -6.63 -28.62 2.23
CA GLY A 95 -6.33 -27.96 0.95
C GLY A 95 -5.17 -26.96 1.07
N ARG A 96 -5.16 -26.15 2.13
CA ARG A 96 -4.05 -25.23 2.40
C ARG A 96 -2.72 -25.97 2.64
N ALA A 97 -2.74 -27.07 3.39
CA ALA A 97 -1.55 -27.89 3.63
C ALA A 97 -1.00 -28.52 2.33
N SER A 98 -1.88 -28.96 1.42
CA SER A 98 -1.48 -29.46 0.11
C SER A 98 -0.81 -28.39 -0.74
N ILE A 99 -1.30 -27.14 -0.73
CA ILE A 99 -0.65 -26.03 -1.44
C ILE A 99 0.80 -25.85 -0.97
N PHE A 100 1.03 -25.82 0.35
CA PHE A 100 2.39 -25.71 0.90
C PHE A 100 3.28 -26.90 0.51
N SER A 101 2.76 -28.13 0.59
CA SER A 101 3.51 -29.33 0.17
C SER A 101 3.89 -29.28 -1.31
N THR A 102 3.02 -28.71 -2.14
CA THR A 102 3.28 -28.54 -3.57
C THR A 102 4.32 -27.46 -3.83
N MET A 103 4.26 -26.32 -3.12
CA MET A 103 5.31 -25.29 -3.16
C MET A 103 6.68 -25.85 -2.73
N ASP A 104 6.74 -26.60 -1.63
CA ASP A 104 7.98 -27.24 -1.16
C ASP A 104 8.56 -28.21 -2.20
N ALA A 105 7.70 -28.95 -2.90
CA ALA A 105 8.12 -29.84 -3.98
C ALA A 105 8.67 -29.05 -5.19
N LEU A 106 8.01 -27.97 -5.59
CA LEU A 106 8.47 -27.08 -6.67
C LEU A 106 9.82 -26.43 -6.34
N GLU A 107 10.02 -25.96 -5.10
CA GLU A 107 11.30 -25.40 -4.65
C GLU A 107 12.45 -26.42 -4.71
N ARG A 108 12.17 -27.70 -4.41
CA ARG A 108 13.15 -28.78 -4.50
C ARG A 108 13.52 -29.13 -5.94
N LEU A 109 12.57 -29.03 -6.86
CA LEU A 109 12.77 -29.31 -8.29
C LEU A 109 13.46 -28.15 -9.02
N ALA A 110 13.37 -26.92 -8.51
CA ALA A 110 14.00 -25.74 -9.08
C ALA A 110 14.73 -24.90 -8.00
N PRO A 111 15.92 -25.32 -7.54
CA PRO A 111 16.64 -24.70 -6.42
C PRO A 111 17.00 -23.21 -6.66
N ASN A 112 16.98 -22.76 -7.92
CA ASN A 112 17.25 -21.37 -8.30
C ASN A 112 16.07 -20.41 -8.02
N LEU A 113 14.84 -20.92 -7.84
CA LEU A 113 13.69 -20.06 -7.49
C LEU A 113 13.95 -19.34 -6.17
N LYS A 114 14.50 -20.04 -5.16
CA LYS A 114 14.76 -19.45 -3.84
C LYS A 114 15.76 -18.29 -3.89
N GLN A 115 16.73 -18.35 -4.81
CA GLN A 115 17.68 -17.26 -5.06
C GLN A 115 17.05 -16.12 -5.87
N GLU A 116 16.25 -16.40 -6.89
CA GLU A 116 15.53 -15.37 -7.65
C GLU A 116 14.48 -14.64 -6.80
N PHE A 117 13.67 -15.35 -6.02
CA PHE A 117 12.71 -14.75 -5.09
C PHE A 117 13.44 -13.87 -4.06
N ARG A 118 14.49 -14.37 -3.40
CA ARG A 118 15.30 -13.55 -2.48
C ARG A 118 15.98 -12.36 -3.15
N ARG A 119 16.29 -12.42 -4.45
CA ARG A 119 16.92 -11.32 -5.19
C ARG A 119 15.89 -10.27 -5.64
N ARG A 120 14.67 -10.70 -5.97
CA ARG A 120 13.59 -9.84 -6.48
C ARG A 120 12.90 -9.02 -5.39
N PHE A 121 12.85 -9.53 -4.15
CA PHE A 121 12.20 -8.88 -3.00
C PHE A 121 13.19 -8.21 -2.02
N LYS A 122 14.43 -7.92 -2.45
CA LYS A 122 15.48 -7.27 -1.62
C LYS A 122 15.88 -5.87 -2.10
N ASN A 123 15.16 -5.31 -3.06
CA ASN A 123 15.35 -3.95 -3.56
C ASN A 123 14.13 -3.11 -3.28
#